data_AF-A0AAV3Q5U3-F1
#
_entry.id   AF-A0AAV3Q5U3-F1
#
_cell.length_a   1.000
_cell.length_b   1.000
_cell.length_c   1.000
_cell.angle_alpha   90.00
_cell.angle_beta   90.00
_cell.angle_gamma   90.00
#
_symmetry.space_group_name_H-M   'P 1'
#
loop_
_entity.id
_entity.type
_entity.pdbx_description
1 polymer ?
#
loop_
_entity_poly.entity_id
_entity_poly.type
_entity_poly.pdbx_seq_one_letter_code
_entity_poly.pdbx_strand_id
1 'polypeptide(L)'
;MLDTGLFDFVWVQFYNNPCEYASGDLNNLDVAWKQWLTIPAKMIFLGLPAAPGAPGNGFIPVSDLISKVVPVIKGSSNSSIKKYV
;
A
#
# COMPACT_ATOMS: atom_id res chain seq x y z
N MET A 1 15.18 -6.41 -6.29
CA MET A 1 15.34 -7.88 -6.37
C MET A 1 14.57 -8.50 -5.20
N LEU A 2 13.29 -8.81 -5.43
CA LEU A 2 12.39 -9.51 -4.49
C LEU A 2 11.91 -10.84 -5.07
N ASP A 3 12.30 -11.15 -6.31
CA ASP A 3 11.83 -12.30 -7.10
C ASP A 3 12.47 -13.63 -6.66
N THR A 4 13.34 -13.60 -5.65
CA THR A 4 14.01 -14.79 -5.12
C THR A 4 13.11 -15.62 -4.21
N GLY A 5 11.95 -15.10 -3.80
CA GLY A 5 11.03 -15.79 -2.90
C GLY A 5 11.56 -15.94 -1.47
N LEU A 6 12.63 -15.22 -1.11
CA LEU A 6 13.30 -15.34 0.19
C LEU A 6 12.62 -14.52 1.29
N PHE A 7 11.63 -13.69 0.95
CA PHE A 7 10.93 -12.83 1.90
C PHE A 7 9.51 -13.35 2.13
N ASP A 8 9.24 -13.81 3.34
CA ASP A 8 7.89 -14.21 3.74
C ASP A 8 6.93 -13.01 3.83
N PHE A 9 7.42 -11.86 4.29
CA PHE A 9 6.64 -10.66 4.53
C PHE A 9 7.28 -9.44 3.87
N VAL A 10 6.49 -8.73 3.06
CA VAL A 10 6.96 -7.53 2.35
C VAL A 10 6.07 -6.36 2.76
N TRP A 11 6.68 -5.28 3.27
CA TRP A 11 5.99 -4.03 3.55
C TRP A 11 6.36 -3.01 2.49
N VAL A 12 5.37 -2.60 1.70
CA VAL A 12 5.57 -1.63 0.63
C VAL A 12 5.19 -0.25 1.14
N GLN A 13 6.14 0.68 1.06
CA GLN A 13 5.95 2.07 1.44
C GLN A 13 5.27 2.84 0.30
N PHE A 14 3.99 3.20 0.49
CA PHE A 14 3.18 3.98 -0.45
C PHE A 14 3.09 5.46 -0.06
N TYR A 15 4.14 5.98 0.57
CA TYR A 15 4.27 7.37 0.97
C TYR A 15 5.62 7.93 0.54
N ASN A 16 5.68 9.24 0.27
CA ASN A 16 6.88 9.95 -0.20
C ASN A 16 7.42 9.41 -1.54
N ASN A 17 6.53 8.97 -2.44
CA ASN A 17 6.89 8.37 -3.74
C ASN A 17 5.77 8.62 -4.77
N PRO A 18 6.06 8.65 -6.09
CA PRO A 18 5.06 8.95 -7.13
C PRO A 18 3.91 7.93 -7.24
N CYS A 19 4.01 6.78 -6.59
CA CYS A 19 2.97 5.75 -6.51
C CYS A 19 1.99 5.96 -5.33
N GLU A 20 2.10 7.07 -4.62
CA GLU A 20 1.25 7.36 -3.45
C GLU A 20 -0.19 7.74 -3.81
N TYR A 21 -1.04 7.73 -2.78
CA TYR A 21 -2.33 8.38 -2.85
C TYR A 21 -2.15 9.89 -2.81
N ALA A 22 -2.57 10.57 -3.87
CA ALA A 22 -2.45 12.02 -3.98
C ALA A 22 -3.76 12.63 -4.47
N SER A 23 -4.19 13.73 -3.84
CA SER A 23 -5.31 14.57 -4.30
C SER A 23 -6.63 13.83 -4.57
N GLY A 24 -6.90 12.73 -3.86
CA GLY A 24 -8.12 11.95 -4.04
C GLY A 24 -8.03 10.80 -5.04
N ASP A 25 -6.92 10.68 -5.79
CA ASP A 25 -6.71 9.69 -6.85
C ASP A 25 -5.99 8.44 -6.34
N LEU A 26 -6.54 7.27 -6.68
CA LEU A 26 -6.00 5.96 -6.34
C LEU A 26 -5.33 5.24 -7.50
N ASN A 27 -5.41 5.75 -8.73
CA ASN A 27 -4.96 5.01 -9.90
C ASN A 27 -3.49 4.57 -9.80
N ASN A 28 -2.62 5.46 -9.34
CA ASN A 28 -1.20 5.16 -9.16
C ASN A 28 -0.97 4.08 -8.09
N LEU A 29 -1.75 4.12 -7.01
CA LEU A 29 -1.69 3.12 -5.94
C LEU A 29 -2.20 1.77 -6.43
N ASP A 30 -3.32 1.71 -7.16
CA ASP A 30 -3.88 0.47 -7.70
C ASP A 30 -2.93 -0.20 -8.70
N VAL A 31 -2.37 0.58 -9.64
CA VAL A 31 -1.41 0.07 -10.63
C VAL A 31 -0.16 -0.49 -9.94
N ALA A 32 0.43 0.25 -9.01
CA ALA A 32 1.60 -0.23 -8.28
C ALA A 32 1.24 -1.43 -7.39
N TRP A 33 0.10 -1.42 -6.71
CA TRP A 33 -0.35 -2.53 -5.86
C TRP A 33 -0.45 -3.84 -6.63
N LYS A 34 -1.03 -3.81 -7.84
CA LYS A 34 -1.11 -4.99 -8.73
C LYS A 34 0.27 -5.54 -9.11
N GLN A 35 1.28 -4.67 -9.28
CA GLN A 35 2.65 -5.12 -9.52
C GLN A 35 3.25 -5.79 -8.30
N TRP A 36 2.99 -5.29 -7.09
CA TRP A 36 3.49 -5.91 -5.87
C TRP A 36 2.90 -7.31 -5.66
N LEU A 37 1.63 -7.54 -6.02
CA LEU A 37 0.99 -8.86 -5.90
C LEU A 37 1.62 -9.97 -6.76
N THR A 38 2.48 -9.64 -7.74
CA THR A 38 3.14 -10.64 -8.58
C THR A 38 4.41 -11.21 -7.94
N ILE A 39 4.92 -10.61 -6.86
CA ILE A 39 6.13 -11.09 -6.21
C ILE A 39 5.85 -12.38 -5.42
N PRO A 40 6.82 -13.31 -5.35
CA PRO A 40 6.70 -14.50 -4.53
C PRO A 40 6.89 -14.16 -3.04
N ALA A 41 5.83 -13.68 -2.38
CA ALA A 41 5.78 -13.43 -0.94
C ALA A 41 4.55 -14.10 -0.32
N LYS A 42 4.65 -14.54 0.94
CA LYS A 42 3.49 -15.12 1.65
C LYS A 42 2.46 -14.05 2.00
N MET A 43 2.91 -12.83 2.30
CA MET A 43 2.01 -11.72 2.61
C MET A 43 2.64 -10.36 2.29
N ILE A 44 1.83 -9.50 1.68
CA ILE A 44 2.21 -8.14 1.30
C ILE A 44 1.39 -7.13 2.10
N PHE A 45 2.07 -6.18 2.72
CA PHE A 45 1.47 -5.13 3.52
C PHE A 45 1.54 -3.79 2.82
N LEU A 46 0.39 -3.10 2.74
CA LEU A 46 0.33 -1.70 2.36
C LEU A 46 0.77 -0.83 3.55
N GLY A 47 1.94 -0.20 3.43
CA GLY A 47 2.49 0.73 4.42
C GLY A 47 2.02 2.16 4.16
N LEU A 48 1.30 2.74 5.14
CA LEU A 48 0.74 4.09 5.06
C LEU A 48 1.10 4.94 6.30
N PRO A 49 1.20 6.28 6.16
CA PRO A 49 1.32 7.18 7.29
C PRO A 49 0.04 7.17 8.13
N ALA A 50 0.17 7.11 9.47
CA ALA A 50 -0.97 7.09 10.38
C ALA A 50 -1.56 8.47 10.66
N ALA A 51 -0.81 9.55 10.40
CA ALA A 51 -1.22 10.91 10.70
C ALA A 51 -0.88 11.89 9.56
N PRO A 52 -1.68 12.96 9.38
CA PRO A 52 -1.37 14.02 8.41
C PRO A 52 -0.05 14.74 8.68
N GLY A 53 0.44 14.69 9.93
CA GLY A 53 1.70 15.33 10.35
C GLY A 53 2.93 14.43 10.22
N ALA A 54 2.79 13.22 9.67
CA ALA A 54 3.94 12.36 9.38
C ALA A 54 4.78 12.99 8.24
N PRO A 55 6.12 12.96 8.31
CA PRO A 55 6.96 13.53 7.26
C PRO A 55 6.79 12.77 5.95
N GLY A 56 6.47 13.51 4.88
CA GLY A 56 6.21 12.98 3.53
C GLY A 56 4.75 13.14 3.09
N ASN A 57 4.48 12.85 1.82
CA ASN A 57 3.14 12.82 1.25
C ASN A 57 2.53 11.40 1.35
N GLY A 58 1.25 11.23 0.98
CA GLY A 58 0.59 9.91 0.94
C GLY A 58 -0.26 9.56 2.17
N PHE A 59 -0.55 10.51 3.05
CA PHE A 59 -1.58 10.32 4.08
C PHE A 59 -2.95 10.13 3.42
N ILE A 60 -3.65 9.09 3.85
CA ILE A 60 -4.99 8.77 3.36
C ILE A 60 -5.98 9.00 4.51
N PRO A 61 -6.97 9.91 4.35
CA PRO A 61 -8.06 10.06 5.30
C PRO A 61 -8.75 8.73 5.58
N VAL A 62 -9.18 8.50 6.82
CA VAL A 62 -9.79 7.21 7.22
C VAL A 62 -11.01 6.86 6.36
N SER A 63 -11.81 7.86 5.99
CA SER A 63 -12.97 7.70 5.09
C SER A 63 -12.57 7.16 3.72
N ASP A 64 -11.54 7.73 3.09
CA ASP A 64 -11.02 7.30 1.79
C ASP A 64 -10.31 5.94 1.87
N LEU A 65 -9.59 5.69 2.98
CA LEU A 65 -8.97 4.40 3.23
C LEU A 65 -10.02 3.28 3.24
N ILE A 66 -11.11 3.46 3.99
CA ILE A 66 -12.16 2.45 4.11
C ILE A 66 -12.95 2.30 2.82
N SER A 67 -13.37 3.41 2.22
CA SER A 67 -14.30 3.38 1.08
C SER A 67 -13.62 3.07 -0.25
N LYS A 68 -12.34 3.43 -0.42
CA LYS A 68 -11.65 3.35 -1.71
C LYS A 68 -10.44 2.41 -1.70
N VAL A 69 -9.62 2.40 -0.64
CA VAL A 69 -8.38 1.59 -0.60
C VAL A 69 -8.64 0.15 -0.15
N VAL A 70 -9.39 -0.05 0.94
CA VAL A 70 -9.67 -1.40 1.48
C VAL A 70 -10.26 -2.36 0.44
N PRO A 71 -11.22 -1.95 -0.42
CA PRO A 71 -11.75 -2.82 -1.47
C PRO A 71 -10.68 -3.31 -2.47
N VAL A 72 -9.72 -2.44 -2.83
CA VAL A 72 -8.60 -2.76 -3.74
C VAL A 72 -7.65 -3.76 -3.09
N ILE A 73 -7.29 -3.54 -1.82
CA ILE A 73 -6.33 -4.39 -1.11
C ILE A 73 -6.93 -5.75 -0.76
N LYS A 74 -8.15 -5.80 -0.20
CA LYS A 74 -8.79 -7.06 0.25
C LYS A 74 -9.28 -7.95 -0.89
N GLY A 75 -9.31 -7.45 -2.13
CA GLY A 75 -9.59 -8.27 -3.31
C GLY A 75 -8.49 -9.28 -3.65
N SER A 76 -7.33 -9.22 -2.97
CA SER A 76 -6.17 -10.08 -3.20
C SER A 76 -6.02 -11.13 -2.09
N SER A 77 -5.70 -12.38 -2.44
CA SER A 77 -5.64 -13.50 -1.49
C SER A 77 -4.52 -13.42 -0.44
N ASN A 78 -3.46 -12.64 -0.69
CA ASN A 78 -2.23 -12.58 0.14
C ASN A 78 -1.87 -11.14 0.60
N SER A 79 -2.86 -10.33 1.00
CA SER A 79 -2.68 -8.90 1.29
C SER A 79 -3.19 -8.46 2.67
N SER A 80 -2.57 -7.42 3.23
CA SER A 80 -3.01 -6.78 4.48
C SER A 80 -2.61 -5.30 4.54
N ILE A 81 -3.24 -4.49 5.41
CA ILE A 81 -2.93 -3.06 5.58
C ILE A 81 -2.24 -2.86 6.92
N LYS A 82 -1.13 -2.10 6.95
CA LYS A 82 -0.40 -1.77 8.18
C LYS A 82 -0.09 -0.28 8.23
N LYS A 83 -0.63 0.42 9.22
CA LYS A 83 -0.36 1.84 9.46
C LYS A 83 0.90 2.02 10.29
N TYR A 84 1.70 3.04 9.99
CA TYR A 84 2.89 3.43 10.75
C TYR A 84 2.66 4.77 11.43
N VAL A 85 2.95 4.83 12.72
CA VAL A 85 2.82 6.03 13.57
C VAL A 85 3.73 7.14 13.09
#